data_AF-A0A382FIV3-F1
#
_entry.id   AF-A0A382FIV3-F1
#
_cell.length_a   1.000
_cell.length_b   1.000
_cell.length_c   1.000
_cell.angle_alpha   90.00
_cell.angle_beta   90.00
_cell.angle_gamma   90.00
#
_symmetry.space_group_name_H-M   'P 1'
#
loop_
_entity.id
_entity.type
_entity.pdbx_description
1 polymer ?
#
loop_
_entity_poly.entity_id
_entity_poly.type
_entity_poly.pdbx_seq_one_letter_code
_entity_poly.pdbx_strand_id
1 'polypeptide(L)' 'MRCQLVRAYAAAGLDVPTTVVHGTDDRLVPPGYGQRTADAIPGAEMVWIEGMGHEWPEEAWPRILDAITDLVERSGA' A
#
# COMPACT_ATOMS: atom_id res chain seq x y z
N MET A 1 -7.21 21.90 -3.52
CA MET A 1 -8.07 20.78 -3.96
C MET A 1 -8.09 19.73 -2.85
N ARG A 2 -9.19 19.59 -2.10
CA ARG A 2 -9.24 18.96 -0.77
C ARG A 2 -10.08 17.67 -0.73
N CYS A 3 -9.93 16.80 -1.73
CA CYS A 3 -10.72 15.55 -1.88
C CYS A 3 -10.13 14.33 -1.14
N GLN A 4 -8.92 14.44 -0.58
CA GLN A 4 -8.22 13.30 0.03
C GLN A 4 -8.69 12.96 1.45
N LEU A 5 -9.31 13.93 2.14
CA LEU A 5 -9.83 13.74 3.50
C LEU A 5 -10.95 12.69 3.54
N VAL A 6 -11.91 12.72 2.59
CA VAL A 6 -13.06 11.80 2.60
C VAL A 6 -12.62 10.34 2.40
N ARG A 7 -11.60 10.09 1.58
CA ARG A 7 -11.08 8.72 1.36
C ARG A 7 -10.30 8.19 2.55
N ALA A 8 -9.52 9.03 3.23
CA ALA A 8 -8.81 8.64 4.46
C ALA A 8 -9.78 8.27 5.59
N TYR A 9 -10.90 8.99 5.73
CA TYR A 9 -11.92 8.67 6.74
C TYR A 9 -12.58 7.29 6.54
N ALA A 10 -12.80 6.88 5.29
CA ALA A 10 -13.35 5.55 5.01
C ALA A 10 -12.33 4.44 5.36
N ALA A 11 -11.05 4.69 5.10
CA ALA A 11 -9.97 3.76 5.40
C ALA A 11 -9.74 3.58 6.92
N ALA A 12 -9.98 4.64 7.71
CA ALA A 12 -9.85 4.61 9.17
C ALA A 12 -10.85 3.69 9.88
N GLY A 13 -11.93 3.28 9.22
CA GLY A 13 -12.91 2.33 9.76
C GLY A 13 -12.62 0.86 9.47
N LEU A 14 -11.51 0.55 8.80
CA LEU A 14 -11.11 -0.83 8.48
C LEU A 14 -10.47 -1.50 9.72
N ASP A 15 -10.98 -2.68 10.08
CA ASP A 15 -10.52 -3.51 11.19
C ASP A 15 -9.90 -4.85 10.72
N VAL A 16 -9.59 -4.94 9.42
CA VAL A 16 -9.00 -6.12 8.78
C VAL A 16 -7.50 -5.91 8.51
N PRO A 17 -6.69 -6.98 8.54
CA PRO A 17 -5.29 -6.90 8.12
C PRO A 17 -5.17 -6.24 6.74
N THR A 18 -4.26 -5.28 6.62
CA THR A 18 -4.08 -4.51 5.38
C THR A 18 -2.61 -4.31 5.09
N THR A 19 -2.23 -4.46 3.82
CA THR A 19 -0.89 -4.14 3.32
C THR A 19 -1.01 -3.15 2.16
N VAL A 20 -0.23 -2.07 2.20
CA VAL A 20 -0.11 -1.09 1.12
C VAL A 20 1.23 -1.29 0.44
N VAL A 21 1.21 -1.63 -0.85
CA VAL A 21 2.42 -1.79 -1.67
C VAL A 21 2.55 -0.58 -2.60
N HIS A 22 3.72 0.06 -2.64
CA HIS A 22 3.93 1.26 -3.45
C HIS A 22 5.36 1.39 -3.97
N GLY A 23 5.53 1.94 -5.17
CA GLY A 23 6.84 2.14 -5.81
C GLY A 23 7.45 3.50 -5.48
N THR A 24 8.75 3.55 -5.17
CA THR A 24 9.41 4.82 -4.76
C THR A 24 9.53 5.85 -5.88
N ASP A 25 9.46 5.40 -7.14
CA ASP A 25 9.59 6.23 -8.34
C ASP A 25 8.25 6.47 -9.08
N ASP A 26 7.10 6.12 -8.46
CA ASP A 26 5.79 6.38 -9.06
C ASP A 26 5.51 7.89 -9.20
N ARG A 27 5.48 8.37 -10.45
CA ARG A 27 5.19 9.77 -10.79
C ARG A 27 3.71 10.04 -11.03
N LEU A 28 2.90 9.01 -11.29
CA LEU A 28 1.46 9.15 -11.51
C LEU A 28 0.72 9.21 -10.18
N VAL A 29 1.08 8.31 -9.26
CA VAL A 29 0.64 8.32 -7.86
C VAL A 29 1.88 8.46 -6.98
N PRO A 30 2.31 9.70 -6.68
CA PRO A 30 3.46 9.98 -5.82
C PRO A 30 3.50 9.14 -4.52
N PRO A 31 4.69 8.67 -4.08
CA PRO A 31 4.87 7.82 -2.89
C PRO A 31 4.16 8.32 -1.64
N GLY A 32 4.12 9.64 -1.43
CA GLY A 32 3.41 10.22 -0.29
C GLY A 32 1.91 9.88 -0.24
N TYR A 33 1.29 9.47 -1.35
CA TYR A 33 -0.10 8.96 -1.34
C TYR A 33 -0.20 7.52 -0.82
N GLY A 34 0.78 6.66 -1.13
CA GLY A 34 0.90 5.32 -0.54
C GLY A 34 1.05 5.42 0.98
N GLN A 35 1.99 6.25 1.45
CA GLN A 35 2.19 6.47 2.90
C GLN A 35 0.92 6.99 3.58
N ARG A 36 0.25 7.99 3.01
CA ARG A 36 -1.02 8.51 3.56
C ARG A 36 -2.13 7.46 3.62
N THR A 37 -2.11 6.48 2.73
CA THR A 37 -3.08 5.38 2.74
C THR A 37 -2.77 4.42 3.88
N ALA A 38 -1.50 4.05 4.06
CA ALA A 38 -1.06 3.23 5.19
C ALA A 38 -1.35 3.92 6.54
N ASP A 39 -1.02 5.21 6.66
CA ASP A 39 -1.26 6.01 7.88
C ASP A 39 -2.75 6.12 8.24
N ALA A 40 -3.63 6.05 7.23
CA ALA A 40 -5.06 6.17 7.44
C ALA A 40 -5.70 4.86 7.95
N ILE A 41 -5.04 3.71 7.83
CA ILE A 41 -5.58 2.40 8.18
C ILE A 41 -4.89 1.88 9.45
N PRO A 42 -5.61 1.71 10.57
CA PRO A 42 -5.02 1.18 11.79
C PRO A 42 -4.35 -0.19 11.56
N GLY A 43 -3.06 -0.27 11.89
CA GLY A 43 -2.31 -1.53 11.78
C GLY A 43 -1.93 -1.94 10.35
N ALA A 44 -2.12 -1.08 9.34
CA ALA A 44 -1.66 -1.39 8.00
C ALA A 44 -0.13 -1.46 7.92
N GLU A 45 0.36 -2.43 7.14
CA GLU A 45 1.78 -2.54 6.80
C GLU A 45 2.07 -1.82 5.48
N MET A 46 3.20 -1.12 5.41
CA MET A 46 3.68 -0.45 4.21
C MET A 46 4.84 -1.23 3.61
N VAL A 47 4.73 -1.57 2.32
CA VAL A 47 5.79 -2.22 1.54
C VAL A 47 6.23 -1.30 0.42
N TRP A 48 7.48 -0.87 0.48
CA TRP A 48 8.12 -0.09 -0.58
C TRP A 48 8.82 -1.00 -1.57
N ILE A 49 8.67 -0.69 -2.85
CA ILE A 49 9.45 -1.31 -3.94
C ILE A 49 10.35 -0.22 -4.53
N GLU A 50 11.63 -0.31 -4.22
CA GLU A 50 12.63 0.66 -4.65
C GLU A 50 12.76 0.68 -6.17
N GLY A 51 12.77 1.87 -6.77
CA GLY A 51 12.88 2.08 -8.21
C GLY A 51 11.63 1.72 -9.03
N MET A 52 10.57 1.19 -8.40
CA MET A 52 9.33 0.88 -9.11
C MET A 52 8.54 2.16 -9.38
N GLY A 53 8.14 2.35 -10.64
CA GLY A 53 7.24 3.41 -11.07
C GLY A 53 5.77 3.07 -10.81
N HIS A 54 4.88 3.56 -11.68
CA HIS A 54 3.46 3.23 -11.61
C HIS A 54 3.12 1.83 -12.14
N GLU A 55 3.99 1.30 -13.00
CA GLU A 55 3.85 -0.03 -13.59
C GLU A 55 4.51 -1.09 -12.72
N TRP A 56 4.13 -2.36 -12.92
CA TRP A 56 4.64 -3.50 -12.16
C TRP A 56 5.51 -4.37 -13.05
N PRO A 57 6.80 -4.03 -13.22
CA PRO A 57 7.72 -4.81 -14.04
C PRO A 57 7.97 -6.18 -13.38
N GLU A 58 8.36 -7.19 -14.18
CA GLU A 58 8.52 -8.58 -13.72
C GLU A 58 9.49 -8.71 -12.54
N GLU A 59 10.51 -7.85 -12.50
CA GLU A 59 11.50 -7.80 -11.42
C GLU A 59 10.89 -7.40 -10.07
N ALA A 60 9.77 -6.67 -10.07
CA ALA A 60 9.05 -6.28 -8.85
C ALA A 60 8.12 -7.40 -8.36
N TRP A 61 7.74 -8.35 -9.21
CA TRP A 61 6.71 -9.35 -8.89
C TRP A 61 7.06 -10.21 -7.67
N PRO A 62 8.30 -10.70 -7.48
CA PRO A 62 8.62 -11.47 -6.28
C PRO A 62 8.29 -10.70 -4.99
N ARG A 63 8.66 -9.42 -4.91
CA ARG A 63 8.41 -8.61 -3.71
C ARG A 63 6.92 -8.33 -3.49
N ILE A 64 6.16 -8.14 -4.57
CA ILE A 64 4.70 -7.97 -4.52
C ILE A 64 4.04 -9.27 -4.03
N LEU A 65 4.46 -10.42 -4.56
CA LEU A 65 3.92 -11.73 -4.19
C LEU A 65 4.25 -12.10 -2.75
N ASP A 66 5.44 -11.78 -2.25
CA ASP A 66 5.79 -11.93 -0.84
C ASP A 66 4.83 -11.12 0.04
N ALA A 67 4.61 -9.84 -0.29
CA ALA A 67 3.71 -8.97 0.48
C ALA A 67 2.26 -9.47 0.50
N ILE A 68 1.79 -10.08 -0.60
CA ILE A 68 0.47 -10.71 -0.67
C ILE A 68 0.42 -11.98 0.19
N THR A 69 1.45 -12.83 0.10
CA THR A 69 1.55 -14.07 0.87
C THR A 69 1.57 -13.77 2.37
N ASP A 70 2.41 -12.82 2.80
CA ASP A 70 2.50 -12.36 4.19
C ASP A 70 1.14 -11.85 4.71
N LEU A 71 0.42 -11.08 3.89
CA LEU A 71 -0.93 -10.61 4.23
C LEU A 71 -1.91 -11.76 4.43
N VAL A 72 -1.90 -12.76 3.54
CA VAL A 72 -2.78 -13.93 3.60
C VAL A 72 -2.49 -14.75 4.86
N GLU A 73 -1.23 -14.99 5.17
CA GLU A 73 -0.82 -15.73 6.38
C GLU A 73 -1.32 -15.05 7.65
N ARG A 74 -1.20 -13.72 7.75
CA ARG A 74 -1.71 -12.96 8.90
C ARG A 74 -3.23 -12.88 8.96
N SER A 75 -3.91 -13.00 7.82
CA SER A 75 -5.37 -12.92 7.74
C SER A 75 -6.06 -14.25 8.05
N GLY A 76 -5.34 -15.37 7.93
CA GLY A 76 -5.84 -16.72 8.18
C GLY A 76 -5.54 -17.29 9.57
N ALA A 77 -4.82 -16.54 10.42
CA ALA A 77 -4.47 -16.92 11.79
C ALA A 77 -5.53 -16.47 12.82
#